data_AF-R9KK38-F1
#
_entry.id   AF-R9KK38-F1
#
_cell.length_a   1.000
_cell.length_b   1.000
_cell.length_c   1.000
_cell.angle_alpha   90.00
_cell.angle_beta   90.00
_cell.angle_gamma   90.00
#
_symmetry.space_group_name_H-M   'P 1'
#
loop_
_entity.id
_entity.type
_entity.pdbx_description
1 polymer ?
#
loop_
_entity_poly.entity_id
_entity_poly.type
_entity_poly.pdbx_seq_one_letter_code
_entity_poly.pdbx_strand_id
1 'polypeptide(L)'
;MNYAYENKITIGNIRKLWEIVTKDVCENEGLAGTQFRAGMVYVGSGTSVVHTPAKPDMIREMMEEWFAFASTSALNVWLTASILHFYFVYIHPFCDGNG
;
A
#
# COMPACT_ATOMS: atom_id res chain seq x y z
N MET A 1 17.60 15.21 12.67
CA MET A 1 16.17 15.58 12.60
C MET A 1 15.42 14.34 12.17
N ASN A 2 14.50 13.86 12.98
CA ASN A 2 13.90 12.54 12.85
C ASN A 2 12.53 12.67 12.16
N TYR A 3 12.54 13.05 10.86
CA TYR A 3 11.34 13.39 10.08
C TYR A 3 10.20 12.38 10.21
N ALA A 4 10.52 11.07 10.20
CA ALA A 4 9.54 9.99 10.33
C ALA A 4 8.81 9.94 11.68
N TYR A 5 9.43 10.44 12.76
CA TYR A 5 8.80 10.49 14.08
C TYR A 5 7.88 11.70 14.24
N GLU A 6 8.13 12.75 13.48
CA GLU A 6 7.34 13.99 13.48
C GLU A 6 6.17 13.93 12.48
N ASN A 7 6.25 13.04 11.49
CA ASN A 7 5.26 12.91 10.41
C ASN A 7 4.68 11.50 10.37
N LYS A 8 3.50 11.34 10.98
CA LYS A 8 2.78 10.06 10.98
C LYS A 8 2.43 9.63 9.57
N ILE A 9 2.51 8.33 9.32
CA ILE A 9 2.01 7.72 8.08
C ILE A 9 0.47 7.75 8.12
N THR A 10 -0.16 8.24 7.06
CA THR A 10 -1.62 8.43 6.97
C THR A 10 -2.12 7.97 5.61
N ILE A 11 -3.42 7.69 5.51
CA ILE A 11 -4.04 7.40 4.20
C ILE A 11 -3.77 8.52 3.21
N GLY A 12 -3.87 9.78 3.66
CA GLY A 12 -3.66 10.95 2.81
C GLY A 12 -2.26 11.04 2.24
N ASN A 13 -1.22 10.88 3.07
CA ASN A 13 0.15 10.96 2.57
C ASN A 13 0.57 9.73 1.74
N ILE A 14 0.10 8.52 2.07
CA ILE A 14 0.33 7.32 1.26
C ILE A 14 -0.35 7.45 -0.10
N ARG A 15 -1.60 7.93 -0.14
CA ARG A 15 -2.29 8.23 -1.39
C ARG A 15 -1.53 9.28 -2.20
N LYS A 16 -1.05 10.34 -1.54
CA LYS A 16 -0.31 11.40 -2.23
C LYS A 16 1.01 10.90 -2.80
N LEU A 17 1.71 10.05 -2.07
CA LEU A 17 2.93 9.40 -2.56
C LEU A 17 2.65 8.54 -3.79
N TRP A 18 1.58 7.74 -3.75
CA TRP A 18 1.15 6.95 -4.91
C TRP A 18 0.89 7.85 -6.13
N GLU A 19 0.11 8.93 -5.97
CA GLU A 19 -0.16 9.88 -7.07
C GLU A 19 1.12 10.48 -7.68
N ILE A 20 2.16 10.70 -6.87
CA ILE A 20 3.45 11.22 -7.34
C ILE A 20 4.24 10.13 -8.07
N VAL A 21 4.31 8.93 -7.49
CA VAL A 21 5.09 7.79 -8.01
C VAL A 21 4.53 7.29 -9.33
N THR A 22 3.21 7.24 -9.48
CA THR A 22 2.55 6.69 -10.68
C THR A 22 2.14 7.76 -11.68
N LYS A 23 2.54 9.02 -11.47
CA LYS A 23 2.18 10.12 -12.35
C LYS A 23 2.66 9.83 -13.79
N ASP A 24 1.74 9.90 -14.74
CA ASP A 24 1.98 9.68 -16.18
C ASP A 24 2.45 8.26 -16.56
N VAL A 25 2.49 7.32 -15.61
CA VAL A 25 3.00 5.94 -15.81
C VAL A 25 2.09 4.84 -15.24
N CYS A 26 0.95 5.20 -14.64
CA CYS A 26 0.00 4.24 -14.06
C CYS A 26 -0.66 3.38 -15.15
N GLU A 27 -0.37 2.09 -15.21
CA GLU A 27 -0.90 1.20 -16.25
C GLU A 27 -2.41 0.91 -16.06
N ASN A 28 -2.87 0.87 -14.81
CA ASN A 28 -4.24 0.48 -14.43
C ASN A 28 -5.07 1.64 -13.87
N GLU A 29 -4.88 2.85 -14.39
CA GLU A 29 -5.51 4.08 -13.86
C GLU A 29 -7.05 3.98 -13.77
N GLY A 30 -7.70 3.28 -14.71
CA GLY A 30 -9.15 3.07 -14.70
C GLY A 30 -9.68 2.28 -13.49
N LEU A 31 -8.81 1.60 -12.73
CA LEU A 31 -9.14 0.90 -11.49
C LEU A 31 -8.84 1.73 -10.24
N ALA A 32 -8.33 2.96 -10.37
CA ALA A 32 -8.08 3.84 -9.25
C ALA A 32 -9.40 4.30 -8.63
N GLY A 33 -9.60 4.02 -7.34
CA GLY A 33 -10.67 4.63 -6.55
C GLY A 33 -10.20 5.90 -5.83
N THR A 34 -11.07 6.43 -4.97
CA THR A 34 -10.82 7.68 -4.23
C THR A 34 -9.62 7.57 -3.27
N GLN A 35 -9.47 6.43 -2.59
CA GLN A 35 -8.38 6.21 -1.63
C GLN A 35 -7.51 5.01 -2.03
N PHE A 36 -8.12 3.93 -2.49
CA PHE A 36 -7.48 2.68 -2.89
C PHE A 36 -8.07 2.21 -4.23
N ARG A 37 -7.54 1.15 -4.83
CA ARG A 37 -8.13 0.61 -6.06
C ARG A 37 -9.56 0.12 -5.84
N ALA A 38 -10.42 0.36 -6.83
CA ALA A 38 -11.82 -0.06 -6.84
C ALA A 38 -12.02 -1.41 -7.54
N GLY A 39 -11.01 -1.90 -8.26
CA GLY A 39 -11.06 -3.17 -8.99
C GLY A 39 -9.99 -4.18 -8.56
N MET A 40 -10.16 -5.43 -8.99
CA MET A 40 -9.16 -6.47 -8.81
C MET A 40 -7.94 -6.23 -9.70
N VAL A 41 -6.76 -6.49 -9.13
CA VAL A 41 -5.49 -6.61 -9.85
C VAL A 41 -4.81 -7.89 -9.38
N TYR A 42 -3.80 -8.35 -10.13
CA TYR A 42 -3.07 -9.58 -9.83
C TYR A 42 -1.57 -9.31 -9.84
N VAL A 43 -0.87 -9.89 -8.88
CA VAL A 43 0.59 -9.77 -8.80
C VAL A 43 1.18 -11.00 -9.48
N GLY A 44 1.93 -10.80 -10.54
CA GLY A 44 2.46 -11.91 -11.33
C GLY A 44 3.51 -11.51 -12.33
N SER A 45 4.04 -12.52 -13.01
CA SER A 45 4.77 -12.34 -14.26
C SER A 45 3.78 -12.34 -15.42
N GLY A 46 4.20 -11.90 -16.61
CA GLY A 46 3.37 -12.00 -17.83
C GLY A 46 2.91 -13.43 -18.17
N THR A 47 3.44 -14.45 -17.49
CA THR A 47 3.13 -15.87 -17.70
C THR A 47 2.46 -16.57 -16.51
N SER A 48 2.42 -15.96 -15.32
CA SER A 48 1.87 -16.59 -14.12
C SER A 48 1.47 -15.60 -13.04
N VAL A 49 0.30 -15.84 -12.41
CA VAL A 49 -0.08 -15.16 -11.17
C VAL A 49 0.75 -15.73 -10.03
N VAL A 50 1.52 -14.87 -9.36
CA VAL A 50 2.36 -15.22 -8.21
C VAL A 50 1.59 -15.03 -6.90
N HIS A 51 0.74 -14.01 -6.84
CA HIS A 51 -0.07 -13.69 -5.66
C HIS A 51 -1.39 -13.02 -6.05
N THR A 52 -2.46 -13.42 -5.37
CA THR A 52 -3.77 -12.78 -5.48
C THR A 52 -3.94 -11.84 -4.27
N PRO A 53 -3.92 -10.52 -4.47
CA PRO A 53 -4.00 -9.57 -3.37
C PRO A 53 -5.41 -9.46 -2.78
N ALA A 54 -5.55 -8.63 -1.75
CA ALA A 54 -6.82 -8.41 -1.06
C ALA A 54 -7.95 -8.01 -2.03
N LYS A 55 -9.20 -8.39 -1.73
CA LYS A 55 -10.35 -7.90 -2.49
C LYS A 55 -10.58 -6.41 -2.21
N PRO A 56 -11.05 -5.59 -3.19
CA PRO A 56 -11.23 -4.16 -3.02
C PRO A 56 -12.05 -3.74 -1.79
N ASP A 57 -13.08 -4.52 -1.46
CA ASP A 57 -13.95 -4.32 -0.30
C ASP A 57 -13.24 -4.53 1.06
N MET A 58 -12.15 -5.31 1.07
CA MET A 58 -11.34 -5.57 2.28
C MET A 58 -10.15 -4.63 2.44
N ILE A 59 -9.71 -3.94 1.38
CA ILE A 59 -8.47 -3.13 1.40
C ILE A 59 -8.51 -2.07 2.51
N ARG A 60 -9.66 -1.41 2.69
CA ARG A 60 -9.80 -0.35 3.69
C ARG A 60 -9.49 -0.85 5.10
N GLU A 61 -10.15 -1.92 5.51
CA GLU A 61 -10.00 -2.53 6.83
C GLU A 61 -8.55 -2.99 7.06
N MET A 62 -7.96 -3.69 6.09
CA MET A 62 -6.58 -4.17 6.20
C MET A 62 -5.55 -3.02 6.25
N MET A 63 -5.79 -1.94 5.50
CA MET A 63 -4.93 -0.76 5.55
C MET A 63 -5.08 0.00 6.86
N GLU A 64 -6.28 0.06 7.46
CA GLU A 64 -6.49 0.64 8.79
C GLU A 64 -5.68 -0.12 9.86
N GLU A 65 -5.67 -1.45 9.82
CA GLU A 65 -4.80 -2.27 10.68
C GLU A 65 -3.31 -1.99 10.42
N TRP A 66 -2.92 -1.83 9.16
CA TRP A 66 -1.56 -1.50 8.77
C TRP A 66 -1.10 -0.14 9.33
N PHE A 67 -1.94 0.90 9.25
CA PHE A 67 -1.64 2.21 9.85
C PHE A 67 -1.58 2.13 11.38
N ALA A 68 -2.48 1.36 12.00
CA ALA A 68 -2.47 1.14 13.45
C ALA A 68 -1.14 0.48 13.88
N PHE A 69 -0.72 -0.58 13.19
CA PHE A 69 0.57 -1.23 13.44
C PHE A 69 1.76 -0.27 13.26
N ALA A 70 1.77 0.52 12.18
CA ALA A 70 2.82 1.51 11.93
C ALA A 70 2.97 2.52 13.08
N SER A 71 1.85 2.88 13.72
CA SER A 71 1.83 3.87 14.80
C SER A 71 2.04 3.31 16.21
N THR A 72 1.83 2.01 16.42
CA THR A 72 1.82 1.39 17.75
C THR A 72 2.90 0.32 17.95
N SER A 73 3.60 -0.11 16.90
CA SER A 73 4.64 -1.13 16.99
C SER A 73 5.72 -0.76 18.01
N ALA A 74 5.96 -1.66 18.96
CA ALA A 74 7.05 -1.58 19.93
C ALA A 74 8.29 -2.38 19.48
N LEU A 75 8.28 -2.94 18.26
CA LEU A 75 9.41 -3.66 17.70
C LEU A 75 10.52 -2.69 17.29
N ASN A 76 11.73 -3.21 17.11
CA ASN A 76 12.81 -2.41 16.55
C ASN A 76 12.45 -1.93 15.12
N VAL A 77 13.08 -0.84 14.70
CA VAL A 77 12.75 -0.15 13.45
C VAL A 77 12.87 -1.04 12.21
N TRP A 78 13.83 -1.97 12.18
CA TRP A 78 14.04 -2.86 11.05
C TRP A 78 12.90 -3.86 10.91
N LEU A 79 12.50 -4.50 12.01
CA LEU A 79 11.36 -5.44 12.01
C LEU A 79 10.06 -4.73 11.67
N THR A 80 9.82 -3.55 12.26
CA THR A 80 8.63 -2.75 11.94
C THR A 80 8.59 -2.40 10.45
N ALA A 81 9.70 -1.92 9.89
CA ALA A 81 9.77 -1.59 8.46
C ALA A 81 9.58 -2.82 7.55
N SER A 82 10.20 -3.97 7.88
CA SER A 82 10.04 -5.20 7.10
C SER A 82 8.60 -5.72 7.10
N ILE A 83 7.93 -5.71 8.26
CA ILE A 83 6.54 -6.12 8.38
C ILE A 83 5.62 -5.17 7.61
N LEU A 84 5.82 -3.85 7.76
CA LEU A 84 5.05 -2.85 7.03
C LEU A 84 5.21 -3.02 5.52
N HIS A 85 6.44 -3.16 5.03
CA HIS A 85 6.71 -3.36 3.60
C HIS A 85 6.02 -4.63 3.07
N PHE A 86 6.20 -5.76 3.76
CA PHE A 86 5.58 -7.02 3.36
C PHE A 86 4.06 -6.91 3.27
N TYR A 87 3.39 -6.43 4.33
CA TYR A 87 1.94 -6.36 4.35
C TYR A 87 1.37 -5.33 3.37
N PHE A 88 2.08 -4.23 3.12
CA PHE A 88 1.64 -3.25 2.13
C PHE A 88 1.57 -3.87 0.72
N VAL A 89 2.65 -4.55 0.30
CA VAL A 89 2.71 -5.22 -1.01
C VAL A 89 1.75 -6.41 -1.08
N TYR A 90 1.57 -7.12 0.04
CA TYR A 90 0.63 -8.24 0.15
C TYR A 90 -0.85 -7.80 0.00
N ILE A 91 -1.24 -6.70 0.66
CA ILE A 91 -2.56 -6.09 0.54
C ILE A 91 -2.74 -5.55 -0.90
N HIS A 92 -1.69 -4.94 -1.44
CA HIS A 92 -1.64 -4.33 -2.76
C HIS A 92 -2.76 -3.28 -2.94
N PRO A 93 -2.74 -2.19 -2.14
CA PRO A 93 -3.86 -1.26 -2.02
C PRO A 93 -4.13 -0.41 -3.27
N PHE A 94 -3.15 -0.25 -4.15
CA PHE A 94 -3.28 0.55 -5.37
C PHE A 94 -3.33 -0.32 -6.62
N CYS A 95 -3.80 0.26 -7.72
CA CYS A 95 -3.94 -0.46 -8.99
C CYS A 95 -2.60 -0.67 -9.72
N ASP A 96 -1.58 0.10 -9.33
CA ASP A 96 -0.20 0.04 -9.82
C ASP A 96 0.73 0.75 -8.81
N GLY A 97 2.04 0.54 -8.89
CA GLY A 97 3.04 1.26 -8.09
C GLY A 97 3.06 0.91 -6.61
N ASN A 98 2.74 -0.34 -6.25
CA ASN A 98 2.72 -0.80 -4.86
C ASN A 98 4.09 -1.26 -4.32
N GLY A 99 5.02 -1.62 -5.20
CA GLY A 99 6.38 -2.02 -4.84
C GLY A 99 7.24 -0.79 -4.56
#